data_AF-A0A7X8XUE4-F1
#
_entry.id   AF-A0A7X8XUE4-F1
#
_cell.length_a   1.000
_cell.length_b   1.000
_cell.length_c   1.000
_cell.angle_alpha   90.00
_cell.angle_beta   90.00
_cell.angle_gamma   90.00
#
_symmetry.space_group_name_H-M   'P 1'
#
loop_
_entity.id
_entity.type
_entity.pdbx_description
1 polymer ?
#
loop_
_entity_poly.entity_id
_entity_poly.type
_entity_poly.pdbx_seq_one_letter_code
_entity_poly.pdbx_strand_id
1 'polypeptide(L)'
;MTIKLLLFRTLLLSAVTFLWGCETDEESKVTACNNEYISAQFLEYRNVVRTAISDKDCELIQDESEDILDFLNENYNCLVIYLVLDENNNISNDDEAIELLEEVKLELEALEYSCDVENFPTL
;
A
#
# COMPACT_ATOMS: atom_id res chain seq x y z
N MET A 1 56.14 -11.80 34.37
CA MET A 1 55.46 -10.64 33.73
C MET A 1 54.48 -11.19 32.72
N THR A 2 53.34 -11.64 33.20
CA THR A 2 52.49 -12.67 32.53
C THR A 2 51.03 -12.21 32.43
N ILE A 3 50.81 -10.90 32.37
CA ILE A 3 49.48 -10.28 32.42
C ILE A 3 49.00 -9.83 31.02
N LYS A 4 49.90 -9.71 30.04
CA LYS A 4 49.54 -9.21 28.69
C LYS A 4 48.95 -10.26 27.74
N LEU A 5 49.03 -11.56 28.04
CA LEU A 5 48.61 -12.61 27.11
C LEU A 5 47.17 -13.13 27.33
N LEU A 6 46.51 -12.71 28.41
CA LEU A 6 45.16 -13.19 28.75
C LEU A 6 44.04 -12.26 28.27
N LEU A 7 44.33 -10.97 28.03
CA LEU A 7 43.33 -10.00 27.58
C LEU A 7 42.95 -10.14 26.10
N PHE A 8 43.80 -10.79 25.29
CA PHE A 8 43.51 -10.96 23.86
C PHE A 8 42.63 -12.19 23.55
N ARG A 9 42.51 -13.13 24.48
CA ARG A 9 41.71 -14.36 24.29
C ARG A 9 40.26 -14.25 24.77
N THR A 10 39.92 -13.28 25.61
CA THR A 10 38.55 -13.10 26.11
C THR A 10 37.70 -12.15 25.24
N LEU A 11 38.32 -11.30 24.41
CA LEU A 11 37.61 -10.39 23.50
C LEU A 11 37.10 -11.06 22.21
N LEU A 12 37.66 -12.22 21.83
CA LEU A 12 37.24 -12.95 20.62
C LEU A 12 36.12 -13.96 20.88
N LEU A 13 35.77 -14.25 22.14
CA LEU A 13 34.71 -15.21 22.47
C LEU A 13 33.32 -14.59 22.62
N SER A 14 33.19 -13.26 22.73
CA SER A 14 31.88 -12.59 22.82
C SER A 14 31.29 -12.18 21.46
N ALA A 15 32.01 -12.39 20.36
CA ALA A 15 31.54 -12.09 19.01
C ALA A 15 30.80 -13.27 18.35
N VAL A 16 30.81 -14.47 18.95
CA VAL A 16 30.24 -15.69 18.35
C VAL A 16 28.83 -16.01 18.89
N THR A 17 28.35 -15.31 19.91
CA THR A 17 26.99 -15.50 20.46
C THR A 17 25.93 -14.57 19.86
N PHE A 18 26.27 -13.77 18.84
CA PHE A 18 25.31 -12.92 18.12
C PHE A 18 24.73 -13.55 16.85
N LEU A 19 25.06 -14.81 16.55
CA LEU A 19 24.60 -15.50 15.34
C LEU A 19 23.42 -16.47 15.58
N TRP A 20 22.94 -16.62 16.80
CA TRP A 20 21.82 -17.50 17.15
C TRP A 20 20.77 -16.72 17.93
N GLY A 21 19.83 -16.13 17.20
CA GLY A 21 18.74 -15.36 17.78
C GLY A 21 18.24 -14.22 16.88
N CYS A 22 18.30 -14.39 15.56
CA CYS A 22 17.35 -13.70 14.70
C CYS A 22 16.38 -14.77 14.23
N GLU A 23 15.47 -15.15 15.12
CA GLU A 23 14.22 -15.80 14.76
C GLU A 23 13.38 -14.68 14.11
N THR A 24 13.75 -14.32 12.89
CA THR A 24 12.87 -13.61 11.96
C THR A 24 12.19 -14.68 11.15
N ASP A 25 11.35 -15.48 11.82
CA ASP A 25 10.21 -16.12 11.20
C ASP A 25 9.14 -15.05 10.93
N GLU A 26 9.54 -14.02 10.19
CA GLU A 26 8.64 -13.31 9.32
C GLU A 26 9.24 -13.51 7.93
N GLU A 27 9.09 -14.76 7.46
CA GLU A 27 9.01 -15.05 6.04
C GLU A 27 7.80 -14.25 5.55
N SER A 28 8.05 -12.97 5.32
CA SER A 28 7.16 -12.05 4.66
C SER A 28 6.78 -12.79 3.39
N LYS A 29 5.52 -13.20 3.31
CA LYS A 29 4.86 -13.37 2.04
C LYS A 29 4.85 -11.98 1.41
N VAL A 30 6.02 -11.52 0.95
CA VAL A 30 6.14 -10.53 -0.11
C VAL A 30 5.55 -11.27 -1.28
N THR A 31 4.23 -11.26 -1.38
CA THR A 31 3.54 -11.49 -2.64
C THR A 31 4.26 -10.54 -3.59
N ALA A 32 5.04 -11.10 -4.52
CA ALA A 32 5.79 -10.28 -5.45
C ALA A 32 4.77 -9.35 -6.13
N CYS A 33 4.86 -8.05 -5.84
CA CYS A 33 3.91 -7.09 -6.39
C CYS A 33 3.99 -7.17 -7.91
N ASN A 34 2.90 -7.62 -8.54
CA ASN A 34 2.79 -7.58 -9.98
C ASN A 34 2.42 -6.15 -10.38
N ASN A 35 3.43 -5.26 -10.39
CA ASN A 35 3.22 -3.83 -10.61
C ASN A 35 2.54 -3.53 -11.96
N GLU A 36 2.76 -4.35 -12.99
CA GLU A 36 2.08 -4.19 -14.28
C GLU A 36 0.58 -4.45 -14.15
N TYR A 37 0.19 -5.56 -13.51
CA TYR A 37 -1.22 -5.87 -13.26
C TYR A 37 -1.89 -4.82 -12.36
N ILE A 38 -1.22 -4.47 -11.25
CA ILE A 38 -1.78 -3.56 -10.24
C ILE A 38 -1.95 -2.15 -10.81
N SER A 39 -0.96 -1.63 -11.53
CA SER A 39 -1.09 -0.31 -12.17
C SER A 39 -2.16 -0.30 -13.26
N ALA A 40 -2.27 -1.35 -14.06
CA ALA A 40 -3.31 -1.46 -15.08
C ALA A 40 -4.71 -1.45 -14.47
N GLN A 41 -4.93 -2.27 -13.44
CA GLN A 41 -6.23 -2.33 -12.75
C GLN A 41 -6.57 -1.04 -12.01
N PHE A 42 -5.60 -0.43 -11.32
CA PHE A 42 -5.81 0.86 -10.68
C PHE A 42 -6.24 1.96 -11.67
N LEU A 43 -5.62 2.00 -12.86
CA LEU A 43 -6.00 2.95 -13.91
C LEU A 43 -7.37 2.64 -14.50
N GLU A 44 -7.73 1.37 -14.64
CA GLU A 44 -9.05 0.93 -15.09
C GLU A 44 -10.14 1.38 -14.11
N TYR A 45 -10.01 1.05 -12.83
CA TYR A 45 -10.95 1.46 -11.79
C TYR A 45 -11.09 2.97 -11.68
N ARG A 46 -9.97 3.71 -11.76
CA ARG A 46 -10.03 5.19 -11.78
C ARG A 46 -10.85 5.71 -12.97
N ASN A 47 -10.78 5.06 -14.12
CA ASN A 47 -11.57 5.45 -15.30
C ASN A 47 -13.05 5.05 -15.15
N VAL A 48 -13.34 3.89 -14.56
CA VAL A 48 -14.71 3.46 -14.24
C VAL A 48 -15.37 4.47 -13.32
N VAL A 49 -14.75 4.78 -12.16
CA VAL A 49 -15.27 5.75 -11.19
C VAL A 49 -15.46 7.13 -11.82
N ARG A 50 -14.47 7.62 -12.58
CA ARG A 50 -14.59 8.93 -13.24
C ARG A 50 -15.76 8.98 -14.23
N THR A 51 -15.94 7.92 -15.02
CA THR A 51 -17.06 7.82 -15.97
C THR A 51 -18.38 7.80 -15.21
N ALA A 52 -18.48 6.97 -14.18
CA ALA A 52 -19.69 6.82 -13.38
C ALA A 52 -20.08 8.13 -12.67
N ILE A 53 -19.12 8.87 -12.12
CA ILE A 53 -19.35 10.21 -11.55
C ILE A 53 -19.84 11.21 -12.61
N SER A 54 -19.18 11.23 -13.78
CA SER A 54 -19.53 12.13 -14.89
C SER A 54 -20.96 11.89 -15.37
N ASP A 55 -21.36 10.63 -15.48
CA ASP A 55 -22.65 10.20 -16.00
C ASP A 55 -23.73 10.12 -14.91
N LYS A 56 -23.33 10.30 -13.64
CA LYS A 56 -24.15 10.10 -12.44
C LYS A 56 -24.78 8.71 -12.38
N ASP A 57 -24.02 7.71 -12.80
CA ASP A 57 -24.44 6.31 -12.87
C ASP A 57 -24.30 5.65 -11.50
N CYS A 58 -25.34 5.77 -10.67
CA CYS A 58 -25.33 5.17 -9.34
C CYS A 58 -25.37 3.65 -9.36
N GLU A 59 -25.93 3.02 -10.39
CA GLU A 59 -25.94 1.57 -10.51
C GLU A 59 -24.50 1.07 -10.66
N LEU A 60 -23.73 1.70 -11.56
CA LEU A 60 -22.33 1.36 -11.74
C LEU A 60 -21.46 1.69 -10.51
N ILE A 61 -21.73 2.79 -9.81
CA ILE A 61 -21.01 3.14 -8.57
C ILE A 61 -21.24 2.07 -7.50
N GLN A 62 -22.50 1.65 -7.30
CA GLN A 62 -22.84 0.64 -6.29
C GLN A 62 -22.33 -0.75 -6.66
N ASP A 63 -22.34 -1.10 -7.95
CA ASP A 63 -21.88 -2.41 -8.41
C ASP A 63 -20.35 -2.56 -8.33
N GLU A 64 -19.59 -1.48 -8.48
CA GLU A 64 -18.12 -1.53 -8.57
C GLU A 64 -17.41 -1.03 -7.31
N SER A 65 -18.06 -0.27 -6.41
CA SER A 65 -17.39 0.33 -5.25
C SER A 65 -16.79 -0.72 -4.31
N GLU A 66 -17.52 -1.79 -4.00
CA GLU A 66 -17.05 -2.89 -3.15
C GLU A 66 -15.80 -3.56 -3.75
N ASP A 67 -15.85 -3.93 -5.03
CA ASP A 67 -14.74 -4.54 -5.75
C ASP A 67 -13.50 -3.63 -5.79
N ILE A 68 -13.70 -2.33 -5.99
CA ILE A 68 -12.62 -1.34 -5.97
C ILE A 68 -12.02 -1.21 -4.58
N LEU A 69 -12.83 -1.11 -3.53
CA LEU A 69 -12.36 -1.01 -2.14
C LEU A 69 -11.58 -2.26 -1.74
N ASP A 70 -12.07 -3.44 -2.10
CA ASP A 70 -11.37 -4.71 -1.88
C ASP A 70 -10.03 -4.74 -2.62
N PHE A 71 -10.00 -4.34 -3.89
CA PHE A 71 -8.75 -4.23 -4.65
C PHE A 71 -7.74 -3.28 -3.96
N LEU A 72 -8.19 -2.10 -3.53
CA LEU A 72 -7.34 -1.11 -2.85
C LEU A 72 -6.79 -1.66 -1.52
N ASN A 73 -7.60 -2.41 -0.77
CA ASN A 73 -7.20 -2.99 0.51
C ASN A 73 -6.24 -4.18 0.35
N GLU A 74 -6.54 -5.10 -0.58
CA GLU A 74 -5.70 -6.28 -0.83
C GLU A 74 -4.33 -5.91 -1.43
N ASN A 75 -4.29 -4.84 -2.23
CA ASN A 75 -3.10 -4.42 -2.97
C ASN A 75 -2.43 -3.17 -2.38
N TYR A 76 -2.84 -2.74 -1.19
CA TYR A 76 -2.43 -1.47 -0.58
C TYR A 76 -0.93 -1.22 -0.63
N ASN A 77 -0.11 -2.17 -0.15
CA ASN A 77 1.34 -2.03 -0.12
C ASN A 77 1.95 -1.91 -1.54
N CYS A 78 1.39 -2.61 -2.52
CA CYS A 78 1.87 -2.55 -3.89
C CYS A 78 1.44 -1.24 -4.58
N LEU A 79 0.26 -0.71 -4.23
CA LEU A 79 -0.21 0.59 -4.70
C LEU A 79 0.65 1.73 -4.16
N VAL A 80 1.05 1.68 -2.87
CA VAL A 80 2.02 2.63 -2.30
C VAL A 80 3.33 2.62 -3.12
N ILE A 81 3.89 1.44 -3.36
CA ILE A 81 5.11 1.30 -4.17
C ILE A 81 4.91 1.84 -5.59
N TYR A 82 3.79 1.51 -6.24
CA TYR A 82 3.47 2.00 -7.58
C TYR A 82 3.38 3.53 -7.61
N LEU A 83 2.65 4.13 -6.68
CA LEU A 83 2.41 5.56 -6.60
C LEU A 83 3.71 6.37 -6.40
N VAL A 84 4.62 5.86 -5.57
CA VAL A 84 5.94 6.47 -5.31
C VAL A 84 6.89 6.29 -6.50
N LEU A 85 6.82 5.16 -7.21
CA LEU A 85 7.71 4.87 -8.34
C LEU A 85 7.26 5.52 -9.66
N ASP A 86 5.97 5.87 -9.79
CA ASP A 86 5.45 6.52 -10.98
C ASP A 86 5.85 8.01 -10.99
N GLU A 87 6.83 8.35 -11.84
CA GLU A 87 7.34 9.71 -12.01
C GLU A 87 6.26 10.73 -12.39
N ASN A 88 5.09 10.28 -12.87
CA ASN A 88 3.98 11.17 -13.25
C ASN A 88 3.05 11.53 -12.10
N ASN A 89 3.07 10.78 -10.99
CA ASN A 89 2.10 10.95 -9.90
C ASN A 89 2.48 12.08 -8.92
N ASN A 90 3.66 12.68 -9.05
CA ASN A 90 4.15 13.77 -8.18
C ASN A 90 4.09 13.40 -6.68
N ILE A 91 4.19 12.11 -6.36
CA ILE A 91 4.21 11.55 -5.01
C ILE A 91 5.66 11.22 -4.71
N SER A 92 6.20 11.84 -3.66
CA SER A 92 7.63 11.81 -3.37
C SER A 92 8.02 10.78 -2.30
N ASN A 93 7.05 10.27 -1.55
CA ASN A 93 7.27 9.38 -0.42
C ASN A 93 6.02 8.54 -0.11
N ASP A 94 6.22 7.51 0.71
CA ASP A 94 5.19 6.56 1.11
C ASP A 94 4.04 7.23 1.87
N ASP A 95 4.31 8.24 2.70
CA ASP A 95 3.28 8.93 3.50
C ASP A 95 2.29 9.67 2.58
N GLU A 96 2.78 10.34 1.54
CA GLU A 96 1.94 10.99 0.51
C GLU A 96 1.10 9.97 -0.28
N ALA A 97 1.67 8.81 -0.60
CA ALA A 97 0.94 7.74 -1.28
C ALA A 97 -0.17 7.17 -0.40
N ILE A 98 0.13 6.98 0.90
CA ILE A 98 -0.81 6.51 1.92
C ILE A 98 -1.96 7.49 2.08
N GLU A 99 -1.65 8.79 2.21
CA GLU A 99 -2.66 9.85 2.33
C GLU A 99 -3.61 9.86 1.13
N LEU A 100 -3.06 9.78 -0.10
CA LEU A 100 -3.85 9.71 -1.31
C LEU A 100 -4.75 8.46 -1.36
N LEU A 101 -4.22 7.28 -1.01
CA LEU A 101 -5.01 6.05 -1.04
C LEU A 101 -6.16 6.08 -0.03
N GLU A 102 -5.95 6.66 1.15
CA GLU A 102 -7.01 6.84 2.15
C GLU A 102 -8.03 7.90 1.70
N GLU A 103 -7.60 8.99 1.08
CA GLU A 103 -8.51 9.97 0.48
C GLU A 103 -9.41 9.32 -0.59
N VAL A 104 -8.83 8.53 -1.50
CA VAL A 104 -9.58 7.82 -2.55
C VAL A 104 -10.61 6.86 -1.96
N LYS A 105 -10.25 6.10 -0.91
CA LYS A 105 -11.20 5.21 -0.23
C LYS A 105 -12.37 5.99 0.37
N LEU A 106 -12.07 7.07 1.10
CA LEU A 106 -13.10 7.91 1.73
C LEU A 106 -14.01 8.57 0.69
N GLU A 107 -13.46 9.02 -0.45
CA GLU A 107 -14.24 9.57 -1.55
C GLU A 107 -15.17 8.53 -2.17
N LEU A 108 -14.69 7.31 -2.36
CA LEU A 108 -15.48 6.22 -2.93
C LEU A 108 -16.63 5.82 -2.00
N GLU A 109 -16.36 5.68 -0.69
CA GLU A 109 -17.39 5.41 0.32
C GLU A 109 -18.42 6.55 0.39
N ALA A 110 -17.96 7.81 0.32
CA ALA A 110 -18.85 8.97 0.31
C ALA A 110 -19.72 9.01 -0.95
N LEU A 111 -19.16 8.63 -2.10
CA LEU A 111 -19.87 8.57 -3.38
C LEU A 111 -20.94 7.49 -3.37
N GLU A 112 -20.62 6.29 -2.89
CA GLU A 112 -21.57 5.19 -2.71
C GLU A 112 -22.74 5.62 -1.81
N TYR A 113 -22.43 6.20 -0.65
CA TYR A 113 -23.45 6.73 0.25
C TYR A 113 -24.31 7.82 -0.42
N SER A 114 -23.70 8.74 -1.17
CA SER A 114 -24.43 9.77 -1.90
C SER A 114 -25.40 9.19 -2.93
N CYS A 115 -25.07 8.05 -3.53
CA CYS A 115 -25.96 7.32 -4.42
C CYS A 115 -27.13 6.67 -3.69
N ASP A 116 -26.88 6.10 -2.50
CA ASP A 116 -27.94 5.50 -1.66
C ASP A 116 -29.01 6.51 -1.22
N VAL A 117 -28.59 7.75 -0.96
CA VAL A 117 -29.49 8.81 -0.47
C VAL A 117 -29.92 9.82 -1.54
N GLU A 118 -29.67 9.51 -2.83
CA GLU A 118 -29.95 10.38 -3.99
C GLU A 118 -29.40 11.82 -3.85
N ASN A 119 -28.29 11.99 -3.15
CA ASN A 119 -27.70 13.28 -2.81
C ASN A 119 -26.30 13.41 -3.41
N PHE A 120 -26.25 13.42 -4.75
CA PHE A 120 -24.99 13.60 -5.48
C PHE A 120 -24.34 14.93 -5.10
N PRO A 121 -23.03 14.96 -4.77
CA PRO A 121 -22.32 16.21 -4.59
C PRO A 121 -22.40 17.04 -5.89
N THR A 122 -22.86 18.28 -5.77
CA THR A 122 -22.77 19.25 -6.86
C THR A 122 -21.33 19.75 -6.95
N LEU A 123 -20.61 19.31 -8.00
CA LEU A 123 -19.30 19.85 -8.39
C LEU A 123 -19.36 21.36 -8.63
#